data_AF-A0A0L0W5C3-F1
#
_entry.id   AF-A0A0L0W5C3-F1
#
_cell.length_a   1.000
_cell.length_b   1.000
_cell.length_c   1.000
_cell.angle_alpha   90.00
_cell.angle_beta   90.00
_cell.angle_gamma   90.00
#
_symmetry.space_group_name_H-M   'P 1'
#
loop_
_entity.id
_entity.type
_entity.pdbx_description
1 polymer ?
#
loop_
_entity_poly.entity_id
_entity_poly.type
_entity_poly.pdbx_seq_one_letter_code
_entity_poly.pdbx_strand_id
1 'polypeptide(L)'
;MQELLQAAGISLQPRQVTFKRFNVTYDFSEFPPSPTRSVEMDPDDLCCFCDEILPKNPSAAFLKANKKLRALPEVRARNKSKNPSALYLPFPQRAEHCQLHQAELTTIPDGINRGWPTQIDFGKLFR
;
A
#
# COMPACT_ATOMS: atom_id res chain seq x y z
N MET A 1 47.92 35.54 -14.12
CA MET A 1 46.58 35.55 -13.49
C MET A 1 46.03 34.15 -13.61
N GLN A 2 45.89 33.51 -12.48
CA GLN A 2 45.75 32.07 -12.29
C GLN A 2 44.31 31.83 -11.85
N GLU A 3 43.47 31.29 -12.73
CA GLU A 3 42.12 30.85 -12.38
C GLU A 3 42.05 29.37 -12.73
N LEU A 4 42.44 28.59 -11.74
CA LEU A 4 42.65 27.16 -11.78
C LEU A 4 41.35 26.51 -11.27
N LEU A 5 40.35 26.37 -12.14
CA LEU A 5 39.14 25.61 -11.82
C LEU A 5 39.44 24.11 -12.00
N GLN A 6 40.10 23.53 -11.01
CA GLN A 6 40.18 22.07 -10.86
C GLN A 6 38.82 21.54 -10.41
N ALA A 7 37.97 21.19 -11.38
CA ALA A 7 36.93 20.21 -11.12
C ALA A 7 37.63 18.86 -10.93
N ALA A 8 37.70 18.37 -9.69
CA ALA A 8 38.10 17.00 -9.39
C ALA A 8 37.02 16.06 -9.96
N GLY A 9 37.11 15.81 -11.26
CA GLY A 9 36.27 14.86 -11.97
C GLY A 9 36.52 13.47 -11.40
N ILE A 10 35.46 12.85 -10.88
CA ILE A 10 35.46 11.45 -10.49
C ILE A 10 35.65 10.65 -11.79
N SER A 11 36.89 10.24 -12.07
CA SER A 11 37.18 9.34 -13.20
C SER A 11 36.70 7.94 -12.81
N LEU A 12 35.49 7.59 -13.22
CA LEU A 12 34.99 6.23 -13.10
C LEU A 12 35.71 5.37 -14.12
N GLN A 13 36.84 4.77 -13.73
CA GLN A 13 37.39 3.66 -14.52
C GLN A 13 36.36 2.52 -14.51
N PRO A 14 36.00 1.95 -15.66
CA PRO A 14 35.17 0.77 -15.70
C PRO A 14 35.96 -0.38 -15.06
N ARG A 15 35.67 -0.65 -13.80
CA ARG A 15 36.21 -1.80 -13.09
C ARG A 15 35.66 -3.03 -13.82
N GLN A 16 36.53 -3.78 -14.49
CA GLN A 16 36.15 -5.06 -15.07
C GLN A 16 35.80 -6.01 -13.92
N VAL A 17 34.52 -6.03 -13.54
CA VAL A 17 34.00 -7.01 -12.60
C VAL A 17 33.91 -8.32 -13.36
N THR A 18 34.85 -9.23 -13.08
CA THR A 18 34.73 -10.63 -13.49
C THR A 18 33.53 -11.22 -12.75
N PHE A 19 32.37 -11.25 -13.41
CA PHE A 19 31.23 -12.03 -12.94
C PHE A 19 31.61 -13.51 -13.06
N LYS A 20 32.07 -14.11 -11.96
CA LYS A 20 32.02 -15.56 -11.83
C LYS A 20 30.54 -15.95 -11.87
N ARG A 21 30.10 -16.50 -13.00
CA ARG A 21 28.80 -17.15 -13.11
C ARG A 21 28.80 -18.32 -12.13
N PHE A 22 28.19 -18.14 -10.98
CA PHE A 22 27.76 -19.26 -10.16
C PHE A 22 26.52 -19.83 -10.83
N ASN A 23 26.68 -20.96 -11.51
CA ASN A 23 25.55 -21.75 -11.97
C ASN A 23 24.96 -22.46 -10.73
N VAL A 24 24.15 -21.74 -9.96
CA VAL A 24 23.32 -22.35 -8.94
C VAL A 24 22.17 -23.02 -9.67
N THR A 25 22.28 -24.33 -9.89
CA THR A 25 21.13 -25.15 -10.28
C THR A 25 20.25 -25.30 -9.05
N TYR A 26 19.21 -24.48 -8.98
CA TYR A 26 18.24 -24.51 -7.92
C TYR A 26 17.11 -25.45 -8.30
N ASP A 27 16.96 -26.57 -7.58
CA ASP A 27 15.85 -27.49 -7.80
C ASP A 27 14.59 -26.93 -7.10
N PHE A 28 13.71 -26.34 -7.89
CA PHE A 28 12.45 -25.75 -7.40
C PHE A 28 11.49 -26.82 -6.81
N SER A 29 11.79 -28.11 -7.00
CA SER A 29 11.01 -29.25 -6.51
C SER A 29 11.18 -29.51 -5.02
N GLU A 30 12.23 -28.98 -4.37
CA GLU A 30 12.48 -29.16 -2.94
C GLU A 30 11.57 -28.30 -2.05
N PHE A 31 10.85 -27.34 -2.63
CA PHE A 31 9.87 -26.60 -1.87
C PHE A 31 8.58 -27.40 -1.76
N PRO A 32 8.07 -27.63 -0.54
CA PRO A 32 6.68 -28.08 -0.42
C PRO A 32 5.81 -27.06 -1.14
N PRO A 33 4.79 -27.49 -1.91
CA PRO A 33 3.86 -26.55 -2.51
C PRO A 33 3.32 -25.68 -1.38
N SER A 34 3.56 -24.37 -1.46
CA SER A 34 2.93 -23.40 -0.57
C SER A 34 1.45 -23.77 -0.55
N PRO A 35 0.79 -23.88 0.62
CA PRO A 35 -0.63 -24.18 0.65
C PRO A 35 -1.34 -23.07 -0.13
N THR A 36 -1.69 -23.37 -1.39
CA THR A 36 -2.55 -22.53 -2.21
C THR A 36 -3.94 -22.68 -1.65
N ARG A 37 -4.16 -22.04 -0.50
CA ARG A 37 -5.50 -21.74 -0.04
C ARG A 37 -5.95 -20.58 -0.93
N SER A 38 -6.39 -20.90 -2.14
CA SER A 38 -7.25 -20.01 -2.92
C SER A 38 -8.57 -19.92 -2.18
N VAL A 39 -8.58 -19.16 -1.08
CA VAL A 39 -9.81 -18.65 -0.53
C VAL A 39 -10.30 -17.69 -1.60
N GLU A 40 -11.28 -18.13 -2.37
CA GLU A 40 -12.04 -17.23 -3.24
C GLU A 40 -12.65 -16.18 -2.32
N MET A 41 -12.00 -15.03 -2.22
CA MET A 41 -12.50 -13.89 -1.49
C MET A 41 -13.59 -13.25 -2.33
N ASP A 42 -14.72 -12.94 -1.69
CA ASP A 42 -15.78 -12.21 -2.36
C ASP A 42 -15.20 -10.87 -2.84
N PRO A 43 -15.33 -10.52 -4.13
CA PRO A 43 -14.85 -9.23 -4.63
C PRO A 43 -15.45 -8.03 -3.89
N ASP A 44 -16.59 -8.19 -3.22
CA ASP A 44 -17.21 -7.13 -2.41
C ASP A 44 -16.50 -6.92 -1.05
N ASP A 45 -15.71 -7.89 -0.59
CA ASP A 45 -14.90 -7.78 0.62
C ASP A 45 -13.56 -7.06 0.37
N LEU A 46 -13.21 -6.79 -0.89
CA LEU A 46 -11.93 -6.19 -1.27
C LEU A 46 -12.05 -4.70 -1.58
N CYS A 47 -11.07 -3.94 -1.14
CA CYS A 47 -10.94 -2.54 -1.47
C CYS A 47 -10.69 -2.38 -2.98
N CYS A 48 -11.55 -1.60 -3.63
CA CYS A 48 -11.45 -1.33 -5.05
C CYS A 48 -10.17 -0.58 -5.47
N PHE A 49 -9.35 -0.05 -4.56
CA PHE A 49 -8.15 0.71 -4.92
C PHE A 49 -6.81 0.01 -4.60
N CYS A 50 -6.75 -0.77 -3.51
CA CYS A 50 -5.55 -1.47 -3.05
C CYS A 50 -5.67 -3.01 -3.00
N ASP A 51 -6.86 -3.58 -3.29
CA ASP A 51 -7.14 -5.03 -3.30
C ASP A 51 -6.97 -5.75 -1.96
N GLU A 52 -6.84 -4.99 -0.88
CA GLU A 52 -6.83 -5.49 0.49
C GLU A 52 -8.24 -5.60 1.06
N ILE A 53 -8.42 -6.39 2.12
CA ILE A 53 -9.72 -6.62 2.75
C ILE A 53 -10.28 -5.33 3.37
N LEU A 54 -11.58 -5.07 3.16
CA LEU A 54 -12.30 -3.96 3.78
C LEU A 54 -12.58 -4.21 5.28
N PRO A 55 -12.69 -3.16 6.10
CA PRO A 55 -13.09 -3.31 7.49
C PRO A 55 -14.53 -3.82 7.55
N LYS A 56 -14.83 -4.72 8.47
CA LYS A 56 -16.18 -5.33 8.62
C LYS A 56 -17.28 -4.31 8.85
N ASN A 57 -16.97 -3.23 9.59
CA ASN A 57 -17.88 -2.15 9.93
C ASN A 57 -17.23 -0.82 9.53
N PRO A 58 -17.24 -0.46 8.23
CA PRO A 58 -16.63 0.79 7.76
C PRO A 58 -17.37 1.99 8.34
N SER A 59 -16.64 3.07 8.62
CA SER A 59 -17.28 4.30 9.10
C SER A 59 -18.12 4.97 8.01
N ALA A 60 -19.10 5.78 8.43
CA ALA A 60 -19.87 6.60 7.49
C ALA A 60 -18.98 7.57 6.68
N ALA A 61 -17.87 8.02 7.26
CA ALA A 61 -16.89 8.87 6.57
C ALA A 61 -16.18 8.10 5.45
N PHE A 62 -15.75 6.86 5.72
CA PHE A 62 -15.15 5.99 4.73
C PHE A 62 -16.10 5.69 3.57
N LEU A 63 -17.35 5.29 3.87
CA LEU A 63 -18.36 5.03 2.85
C LEU A 63 -18.64 6.25 1.96
N LYS A 64 -18.73 7.43 2.58
CA LYS A 64 -18.91 8.70 1.85
C LYS A 64 -17.72 9.02 0.96
N ALA A 65 -16.49 8.85 1.45
CA ALA A 65 -15.27 9.07 0.69
C ALA A 65 -15.16 8.08 -0.49
N ASN A 66 -15.38 6.79 -0.23
CA ASN A 66 -15.36 5.74 -1.26
C ASN A 66 -16.37 6.05 -2.38
N LYS A 67 -17.61 6.38 -2.03
CA LYS A 67 -18.66 6.74 -3.00
C LYS A 67 -18.26 7.94 -3.85
N LYS A 68 -17.66 8.98 -3.24
CA LYS A 68 -17.20 10.17 -3.96
C LYS A 68 -16.07 9.84 -4.94
N LEU A 69 -15.07 9.10 -4.49
CA LEU A 69 -13.92 8.74 -5.32
C LEU A 69 -14.36 7.90 -6.53
N ARG A 70 -15.23 6.90 -6.31
CA ARG A 70 -15.78 6.06 -7.40
C ARG A 70 -16.59 6.85 -8.44
N ALA A 71 -17.12 8.01 -8.09
CA ALA A 71 -17.90 8.85 -8.99
C ALA A 71 -17.04 9.83 -9.81
N LEU A 72 -15.72 9.88 -9.57
CA LEU A 72 -14.83 10.76 -10.34
C LEU A 72 -14.70 10.30 -11.79
N PRO A 73 -14.69 11.22 -12.77
CA PRO A 73 -14.62 10.86 -14.20
C PRO A 73 -13.27 10.25 -14.60
N GLU A 74 -12.23 10.48 -13.80
CA GLU A 74 -10.88 9.94 -14.04
C GLU A 74 -10.72 8.48 -13.61
N VAL A 75 -11.68 7.95 -12.83
CA VAL A 75 -11.67 6.57 -12.37
C VAL A 75 -11.94 5.62 -13.53
N ARG A 76 -11.09 4.60 -13.63
CA ARG A 76 -11.15 3.57 -14.67
C ARG A 76 -10.91 2.21 -14.04
N ALA A 77 -11.37 1.14 -14.68
CA ALA A 77 -10.98 -0.20 -14.28
C ALA A 77 -9.46 -0.36 -14.34
N ARG A 78 -8.88 -1.03 -13.34
CA ARG A 78 -7.44 -1.28 -13.29
C ARG A 78 -7.13 -2.58 -14.01
N ASN A 79 -6.38 -2.47 -15.11
CA ASN A 79 -5.97 -3.64 -15.90
C ASN A 79 -5.13 -4.63 -15.06
N LYS A 80 -5.31 -5.93 -15.32
CA LYS A 80 -4.54 -7.04 -14.73
C LYS A 80 -4.70 -7.22 -13.20
N SER A 81 -5.74 -6.66 -12.58
CA SER A 81 -6.06 -7.00 -11.19
C SER A 81 -6.78 -8.34 -11.10
N LYS A 82 -6.52 -9.10 -10.02
CA LYS A 82 -7.34 -10.27 -9.65
C LYS A 82 -8.69 -9.86 -9.05
N ASN A 83 -8.77 -8.64 -8.52
CA ASN A 83 -10.00 -8.06 -8.01
C ASN A 83 -10.82 -7.48 -9.20
N PRO A 84 -12.01 -8.03 -9.52
CA PRO A 84 -12.85 -7.54 -10.61
C PRO A 84 -13.36 -6.11 -10.35
N SER A 85 -13.41 -5.68 -9.09
CA SER A 85 -13.80 -4.34 -8.67
C SER A 85 -12.63 -3.35 -8.62
N ALA A 86 -11.45 -3.72 -9.14
CA ALA A 86 -10.26 -2.86 -9.06
C ALA A 86 -10.38 -1.61 -9.96
N LEU A 87 -10.10 -0.47 -9.35
CA LEU A 87 -10.20 0.86 -9.92
C LEU A 87 -8.86 1.59 -9.80
N TYR A 88 -8.54 2.35 -10.84
CA TYR A 88 -7.40 3.25 -10.88
C TYR A 88 -7.77 4.62 -10.30
N LEU A 89 -6.88 5.15 -9.47
CA LEU A 89 -6.85 6.53 -9.00
C LEU A 89 -5.41 7.05 -9.05
N PRO A 90 -5.21 8.36 -9.20
CA PRO A 90 -3.92 8.99 -8.94
C PRO A 90 -3.39 8.62 -7.55
N PHE A 91 -2.07 8.42 -7.45
CA PHE A 91 -1.43 7.94 -6.21
C PHE A 91 -1.83 8.72 -4.95
N PRO A 92 -1.87 10.07 -4.93
CA PRO A 92 -2.21 10.81 -3.72
C PRO A 92 -3.62 10.48 -3.19
N GLN A 93 -4.61 10.44 -4.08
CA GLN A 93 -5.99 10.13 -3.72
C GLN A 93 -6.14 8.67 -3.25
N ARG A 94 -5.45 7.75 -3.92
CA ARG A 94 -5.39 6.35 -3.49
C ARG A 94 -4.78 6.25 -2.09
N ALA A 95 -3.65 6.91 -1.86
CA ALA A 95 -2.92 6.84 -0.60
C ALA A 95 -3.75 7.37 0.57
N GLU A 96 -4.39 8.53 0.41
CA GLU A 96 -5.27 9.12 1.42
C GLU A 96 -6.44 8.19 1.78
N HIS A 97 -7.11 7.64 0.76
CA HIS A 97 -8.21 6.70 0.98
C HIS A 97 -7.76 5.40 1.64
N CYS A 98 -6.65 4.83 1.18
CA CYS A 98 -6.13 3.57 1.71
C CYS A 98 -5.55 3.74 3.13
N GLN A 99 -5.07 4.93 3.49
CA GLN A 99 -4.66 5.24 4.85
C GLN A 99 -5.85 5.20 5.83
N LEU A 100 -6.99 5.77 5.44
CA LEU A 100 -8.22 5.68 6.24
C LEU A 100 -8.71 4.23 6.35
N HIS A 101 -8.72 3.49 5.24
CA HIS A 101 -9.02 2.06 5.20
C HIS A 101 -8.16 1.27 6.20
N GLN A 102 -6.84 1.45 6.15
CA GLN A 102 -5.91 0.79 7.06
C GLN A 102 -6.20 1.18 8.52
N ALA A 103 -6.47 2.47 8.78
CA ALA A 103 -6.77 2.94 10.12
C ALA A 103 -8.03 2.27 10.70
N GLU A 104 -9.10 2.15 9.91
CA GLU A 104 -10.34 1.47 10.33
C GLU A 104 -10.17 -0.03 10.51
N LEU A 105 -9.31 -0.66 9.70
CA LEU A 105 -9.07 -2.09 9.75
C LEU A 105 -8.18 -2.50 10.94
N THR A 106 -7.09 -1.75 11.18
CA THR A 106 -6.05 -2.17 12.14
C THR A 106 -5.87 -1.19 13.29
N THR A 107 -5.68 0.09 12.99
CA THR A 107 -5.18 1.07 13.98
C THR A 107 -6.23 1.43 15.03
N ILE A 108 -7.47 1.70 14.61
CA ILE A 108 -8.57 2.06 15.51
C ILE A 108 -8.93 0.86 16.40
N PRO A 109 -9.15 -0.36 15.88
CA PRO A 109 -9.38 -1.53 16.73
C PRO A 109 -8.24 -1.80 17.72
N ASP A 110 -6.97 -1.67 17.29
CA ASP A 110 -5.83 -1.85 18.20
C ASP A 110 -5.80 -0.79 19.31
N GLY A 111 -6.09 0.47 18.98
CA GLY A 111 -6.24 1.53 19.97
C GLY A 111 -7.36 1.25 20.99
N ILE A 112 -8.54 0.83 20.52
CA ILE A 112 -9.66 0.46 21.39
C ILE A 112 -9.27 -0.70 22.31
N ASN A 113 -8.62 -1.74 21.77
CA ASN A 113 -8.14 -2.88 22.55
C ASN A 113 -7.09 -2.49 23.61
N ARG A 114 -6.33 -1.42 23.36
CA ARG A 114 -5.38 -0.83 24.33
C ARG A 114 -6.05 0.14 25.31
N GLY A 115 -7.37 0.33 25.25
CA GLY A 115 -8.11 1.22 26.13
C GLY A 115 -8.05 2.70 25.73
N TRP A 116 -7.76 3.01 24.46
CA TRP A 116 -7.78 4.40 23.99
C TRP A 116 -9.22 4.92 23.97
N PRO A 117 -9.45 6.17 24.38
CA PRO A 117 -10.79 6.74 24.42
C PRO A 117 -11.35 6.92 23.00
N THR A 118 -12.60 6.52 22.81
CA THR A 118 -13.35 6.76 21.55
C THR A 118 -14.08 8.10 21.55
N GLN A 119 -14.21 8.73 22.72
CA GLN A 119 -14.84 10.03 22.92
C GLN A 119 -13.99 10.85 23.88
N ILE A 120 -13.75 12.12 23.53
CA ILE A 120 -13.02 13.07 24.36
C ILE A 120 -14.02 14.10 24.87
N ASP A 121 -14.14 14.21 26.19
CA ASP A 121 -14.92 15.25 26.85
C ASP A 121 -14.04 16.49 27.04
N PHE A 122 -14.07 17.39 26.05
CA PHE A 122 -13.28 18.63 26.08
C PHE A 122 -13.67 19.57 27.23
N GLY A 123 -14.89 19.46 27.78
CA GLY A 123 -15.33 20.27 28.92
C GLY A 123 -14.57 19.96 30.22
N LYS A 124 -13.98 18.76 30.32
CA LYS A 124 -13.14 18.34 31.45
C LYS A 124 -11.66 18.65 31.27
N LEU A 125 -11.24 19.17 30.11
CA LEU A 125 -9.82 19.44 29.81
C LEU A 125 -9.36 20.83 30.27
N PHE A 126 -10.28 21.79 30.39
CA PHE A 126 -9.97 23.14 30.84
C PHE A 126 -10.44 23.31 32.28
N ARG A 127 -9.49 23.34 33.22
CA ARG A 127 -9.72 23.59 34.65
C ARG A 127 -9.10 24.92 35.05
#